data_AF-A0A1G1FYW9-F1
#
_entry.id   AF-A0A1G1FYW9-F1
#
_cell.length_a   1.000
_cell.length_b   1.000
_cell.length_c   1.000
_cell.angle_alpha   90.00
_cell.angle_beta   90.00
_cell.angle_gamma   90.00
#
_symmetry.space_group_name_H-M   'P 1'
#
loop_
_entity.id
_entity.type
_entity.pdbx_description
1 polymer ?
#
loop_
_entity_poly.entity_id
_entity_poly.type
_entity_poly.pdbx_seq_one_letter_code
_entity_poly.pdbx_strand_id
1 'polypeptide(L)'
;MKKPLTIPTLVLNSGTAFPLTLYNVTKENGRAFLRLLQEGINNGRSPHSLADAIHPFLSTTNIHCQEIDDYINTFKPIYLKKVNELVTSCEEWGAATEKTRRHLLRACRTEAIRSLDVQPDCNLDVLFDTEPEDKRHINEVINLIAFTYMKTVDNDINLKSYQKVAYLIDYLEIGTSANGPCPYCTRMASNRYSLQEVPKFPFHIGCRCVLDFIPRKD
;
A
#
# COMPACT_ATOMS: atom_id res chain seq x y z
N MET A 1 -21.00 0.53 -34.86
CA MET A 1 -19.87 0.52 -33.90
C MET A 1 -20.45 0.29 -32.51
N LYS A 2 -20.11 -0.81 -31.82
CA LYS A 2 -20.56 -1.03 -30.44
C LYS A 2 -19.82 -0.03 -29.54
N LYS A 3 -20.56 0.78 -28.78
CA LYS A 3 -19.97 1.67 -27.77
C LYS A 3 -19.15 0.79 -26.82
N PRO A 4 -17.88 1.14 -26.51
CA PRO A 4 -17.10 0.35 -25.57
C PRO A 4 -17.85 0.30 -24.23
N LEU A 5 -17.96 -0.91 -23.67
CA LEU A 5 -18.54 -1.12 -22.34
C LEU A 5 -17.67 -0.34 -21.34
N THR A 6 -18.23 0.72 -20.78
CA THR A 6 -17.59 1.45 -19.69
C THR A 6 -17.70 0.62 -18.43
N ILE A 7 -16.55 0.18 -17.91
CA ILE A 7 -16.48 -0.49 -16.62
C ILE A 7 -16.89 0.54 -15.54
N PRO A 8 -17.87 0.24 -14.67
CA PRO A 8 -18.22 1.13 -13.57
C PRO A 8 -17.03 1.34 -12.64
N THR A 9 -16.73 2.59 -12.32
CA THR A 9 -15.65 2.99 -11.41
C THR A 9 -16.13 3.90 -10.29
N LEU A 10 -15.44 3.86 -9.16
CA LEU A 10 -15.64 4.74 -8.01
C LEU A 10 -14.28 5.13 -7.42
N VAL A 11 -14.04 6.43 -7.26
CA VAL A 11 -12.87 6.94 -6.54
C VAL A 11 -13.23 7.15 -5.06
N LEU A 12 -12.52 6.47 -4.15
CA LEU A 12 -12.86 6.46 -2.71
C LEU A 12 -12.49 7.76 -2.00
N ASN A 13 -11.32 8.31 -2.30
CA ASN A 13 -10.71 9.48 -1.66
C ASN A 13 -10.37 10.53 -2.73
N SER A 14 -11.39 10.95 -3.47
CA SER A 14 -11.25 11.98 -4.51
C SER A 14 -10.70 13.28 -3.94
N GLY A 15 -9.76 13.92 -4.65
CA GLY A 15 -9.16 15.20 -4.25
C GLY A 15 -7.97 15.07 -3.30
N THR A 16 -7.58 13.83 -2.98
CA THR A 16 -6.38 13.56 -2.18
C THR A 16 -5.16 13.34 -3.07
N ALA A 17 -3.99 13.27 -2.44
CA ALA A 17 -2.72 13.09 -3.12
C ALA A 17 -2.55 11.70 -3.76
N PHE A 18 -3.25 10.68 -3.27
CA PHE A 18 -3.21 9.31 -3.77
C PHE A 18 -4.64 8.75 -3.87
N PRO A 19 -5.36 8.99 -4.97
CA PRO A 19 -6.71 8.46 -5.15
C PRO A 19 -6.68 6.94 -5.25
N LEU A 20 -7.70 6.28 -4.70
CA LEU A 20 -7.98 4.87 -4.82
C LEU A 20 -9.19 4.68 -5.72
N THR A 21 -9.00 3.99 -6.83
CA THR A 21 -9.99 3.80 -7.88
C THR A 21 -10.47 2.36 -7.88
N LEU A 22 -11.69 2.15 -7.36
CA LEU A 22 -12.37 0.87 -7.47
C LEU A 22 -13.00 0.72 -8.85
N TYR A 23 -12.89 -0.45 -9.46
CA TYR A 23 -13.59 -0.79 -10.69
C TYR A 23 -14.38 -2.10 -10.55
N ASN A 24 -15.31 -2.35 -11.49
CA ASN A 24 -16.33 -3.41 -11.40
C ASN A 24 -17.24 -3.27 -10.17
N VAL A 25 -17.48 -2.04 -9.74
CA VAL A 25 -18.22 -1.73 -8.52
C VAL A 25 -19.56 -1.06 -8.83
N THR A 26 -20.65 -1.55 -8.23
CA THR A 26 -21.93 -0.83 -8.26
C THR A 26 -21.87 0.38 -7.34
N LYS A 27 -22.69 1.40 -7.63
CA LYS A 27 -22.73 2.61 -6.80
C LYS A 27 -23.10 2.30 -5.35
N GLU A 28 -23.99 1.32 -5.15
CA GLU A 28 -24.45 0.85 -3.84
C GLU A 28 -23.32 0.15 -3.07
N ASN A 29 -22.63 -0.81 -3.71
CA ASN A 29 -21.54 -1.55 -3.09
C ASN A 29 -20.35 -0.63 -2.78
N GLY A 30 -20.00 0.26 -3.70
CA GLY A 30 -18.90 1.20 -3.49
C GLY A 30 -19.18 2.18 -2.35
N ARG A 31 -20.43 2.65 -2.20
CA ARG A 31 -20.84 3.46 -1.04
C ARG A 31 -20.80 2.67 0.26
N ALA A 32 -21.24 1.42 0.26
CA ALA A 32 -21.17 0.56 1.44
C ALA A 32 -19.72 0.30 1.87
N PHE A 33 -18.84 0.02 0.91
CA PHE A 33 -17.41 -0.15 1.12
C PHE A 33 -16.78 1.11 1.72
N LEU A 34 -17.06 2.29 1.15
CA LEU A 34 -16.56 3.57 1.67
C LEU A 34 -17.03 3.83 3.11
N ARG A 35 -18.29 3.53 3.44
CA ARG A 35 -18.80 3.67 4.81
C ARG A 35 -18.03 2.80 5.80
N LEU A 36 -17.73 1.54 5.44
CA LEU A 36 -16.95 0.64 6.31
C LEU A 36 -15.54 1.19 6.59
N LEU A 37 -14.88 1.75 5.58
CA LEU A 37 -13.59 2.42 5.76
C LEU A 37 -13.70 3.62 6.71
N GLN A 38 -14.70 4.48 6.50
CA GLN A 38 -14.93 5.66 7.33
C GLN A 38 -15.30 5.32 8.78
N GLU A 39 -16.18 4.33 8.98
CA GLU A 39 -16.53 3.80 10.30
C GLU A 39 -15.31 3.19 10.99
N GLY A 40 -14.41 2.54 10.25
CA GLY A 40 -13.14 2.07 10.77
C GLY A 40 -12.30 3.18 11.38
N ILE A 41 -12.09 4.26 10.62
CA ILE A 41 -11.35 5.44 11.07
C ILE A 41 -12.02 6.06 12.31
N ASN A 42 -13.32 6.33 12.23
CA ASN A 42 -14.05 7.03 13.27
C ASN A 42 -14.09 6.26 14.60
N ASN A 43 -14.00 4.93 14.55
CA ASN A 43 -13.99 4.07 15.72
C ASN A 43 -12.57 3.68 16.18
N GLY A 44 -11.52 4.26 15.59
CA GLY A 44 -10.12 3.94 15.94
C GLY A 44 -9.73 2.48 15.63
N ARG A 45 -10.43 1.84 14.69
CA ARG A 45 -10.15 0.47 14.28
C ARG A 45 -8.86 0.40 13.48
N SER A 46 -8.06 -0.64 13.70
CA SER A 46 -6.91 -0.91 12.84
C SER A 46 -7.37 -1.40 11.47
N PRO A 47 -6.60 -1.15 10.39
CA PRO A 47 -6.87 -1.71 9.06
C PRO A 47 -7.13 -3.22 9.08
N HIS A 48 -6.35 -3.97 9.87
CA HIS A 48 -6.52 -5.42 10.03
C HIS A 48 -7.90 -5.81 10.58
N SER A 49 -8.46 -5.01 11.49
CA SER A 49 -9.79 -5.28 12.05
C SER A 49 -10.94 -4.97 11.07
N LEU A 50 -10.65 -4.28 9.95
CA LEU A 50 -11.62 -4.06 8.88
C LEU A 50 -11.67 -5.22 7.89
N ALA A 51 -10.66 -6.10 7.88
CA ALA A 51 -10.59 -7.23 6.96
C ALA A 51 -11.86 -8.08 7.01
N ASP A 52 -12.33 -8.47 8.19
CA ASP A 52 -13.52 -9.32 8.33
C ASP A 52 -14.81 -8.65 7.83
N ALA A 53 -14.93 -7.33 7.98
CA ALA A 53 -16.11 -6.58 7.54
C ALA A 53 -16.10 -6.31 6.03
N ILE A 54 -14.91 -6.11 5.44
CA ILE A 54 -14.74 -5.77 4.04
C ILE A 54 -14.62 -7.03 3.17
N HIS A 55 -14.10 -8.14 3.71
CA HIS A 55 -13.88 -9.38 2.95
C HIS A 55 -15.11 -9.84 2.16
N PRO A 56 -16.34 -9.86 2.72
CA PRO A 56 -17.52 -10.25 1.94
C PRO A 56 -17.71 -9.42 0.68
N PHE A 57 -17.31 -8.14 0.67
CA PHE A 57 -17.37 -7.32 -0.54
C PHE A 57 -16.39 -7.86 -1.57
N LEU A 58 -15.10 -7.94 -1.28
CA LEU A 58 -14.11 -8.36 -2.29
C LEU A 58 -14.23 -9.84 -2.68
N SER A 59 -14.73 -10.72 -1.80
CA SER A 59 -14.84 -12.14 -2.11
C SER A 59 -16.11 -12.50 -2.89
N THR A 60 -17.20 -11.72 -2.74
CA THR A 60 -18.47 -11.99 -3.44
C THR A 60 -18.68 -11.08 -4.65
N THR A 61 -17.93 -9.99 -4.73
CA THR A 61 -17.96 -9.05 -5.84
C THR A 61 -16.62 -9.07 -6.53
N ASN A 62 -16.61 -9.03 -7.86
CA ASN A 62 -15.37 -8.92 -8.64
C ASN A 62 -14.81 -7.49 -8.61
N ILE A 63 -14.83 -6.83 -7.44
CA ILE A 63 -14.32 -5.47 -7.23
C ILE A 63 -12.81 -5.52 -7.12
N HIS A 64 -12.15 -4.61 -7.83
CA HIS A 64 -10.70 -4.47 -7.84
C HIS A 64 -10.30 -3.03 -7.58
N CYS A 65 -9.03 -2.81 -7.23
CA CYS A 65 -8.47 -1.47 -7.01
C CYS A 65 -7.35 -1.25 -8.02
N GLN A 66 -7.51 -0.26 -8.90
CA GLN A 66 -6.58 0.00 -9.99
C GLN A 66 -5.14 0.19 -9.50
N GLU A 67 -4.93 0.95 -8.44
CA GLU A 67 -3.59 1.27 -7.94
C GLU A 67 -2.88 0.05 -7.33
N ILE A 68 -3.64 -0.94 -6.84
CA ILE A 68 -3.09 -2.22 -6.36
C ILE A 68 -2.70 -3.09 -7.56
N ASP A 69 -3.56 -3.17 -8.57
CA ASP A 69 -3.28 -3.96 -9.76
C ASP A 69 -2.07 -3.39 -10.52
N ASP A 70 -1.98 -2.07 -10.64
CA ASP A 70 -0.83 -1.38 -11.23
C ASP A 70 0.46 -1.69 -10.45
N TYR A 71 0.38 -1.70 -9.11
CA TYR A 71 1.49 -2.12 -8.26
C TYR A 71 1.89 -3.59 -8.51
N ILE A 72 0.94 -4.51 -8.51
CA ILE A 72 1.20 -5.94 -8.76
C ILE A 72 1.81 -6.13 -10.14
N ASN A 73 1.23 -5.52 -11.19
CA ASN A 73 1.72 -5.62 -12.56
C ASN A 73 3.13 -5.06 -12.73
N THR A 74 3.48 -4.02 -11.97
CA THR A 74 4.82 -3.42 -12.00
C THR A 74 5.85 -4.25 -11.25
N PHE A 75 5.56 -4.68 -10.02
CA PHE A 75 6.56 -5.22 -9.10
C PHE A 75 6.60 -6.75 -9.05
N LYS A 76 5.50 -7.46 -9.32
CA LYS A 76 5.46 -8.93 -9.33
C LYS A 76 6.46 -9.54 -10.33
N PRO A 77 6.58 -9.06 -11.58
CA PRO A 77 7.58 -9.60 -12.51
C PRO A 77 9.03 -9.42 -12.04
N ILE A 78 9.34 -8.27 -11.43
CA ILE A 78 10.66 -7.96 -10.88
C ILE A 78 10.99 -8.92 -9.72
N TYR A 79 10.05 -9.08 -8.81
CA TYR A 79 10.14 -10.02 -7.70
C TYR A 79 10.36 -11.45 -8.18
N LEU A 80 9.53 -11.96 -9.10
CA LEU A 80 9.63 -13.34 -9.60
C LEU A 80 10.96 -13.60 -10.32
N LYS A 81 11.43 -12.63 -11.12
CA LYS A 81 12.74 -12.70 -11.76
C LYS A 81 13.84 -12.83 -10.71
N LYS A 82 13.82 -12.00 -9.67
CA LYS A 82 14.83 -12.02 -8.60
C LYS A 82 14.80 -13.31 -7.80
N VAL A 83 13.61 -13.84 -7.47
CA VAL A 83 13.47 -15.15 -6.81
C VAL A 83 14.11 -16.24 -7.64
N ASN A 84 13.83 -16.28 -8.95
CA ASN A 84 14.39 -17.29 -9.85
C ASN A 84 15.92 -17.21 -9.96
N GLU A 85 16.48 -16.00 -10.04
CA GLU A 85 17.93 -15.76 -10.03
C GLU A 85 18.57 -16.31 -8.75
N LEU A 86 17.98 -15.99 -7.59
CA LEU A 86 18.47 -16.44 -6.28
C LEU A 86 18.40 -17.96 -6.15
N VAL A 87 17.28 -18.58 -6.55
CA VAL A 87 17.11 -20.04 -6.55
C VAL A 87 18.12 -20.71 -7.47
N THR A 88 18.32 -20.20 -8.68
CA THR A 88 19.26 -20.77 -9.66
C THR A 88 20.70 -20.67 -9.18
N SER A 89 21.05 -19.59 -8.46
CA SER A 89 22.37 -19.39 -7.88
C SER A 89 22.63 -20.16 -6.58
N CYS A 90 21.62 -20.82 -6.02
CA CYS A 90 21.73 -21.53 -4.74
C CYS A 90 22.29 -22.95 -4.96
N GLU A 91 23.58 -23.14 -4.66
CA GLU A 91 24.27 -24.44 -4.79
C GLU A 91 23.58 -25.58 -4.05
N GLU A 92 23.00 -25.28 -2.87
CA GLU A 92 22.31 -26.26 -2.03
C GLU A 92 20.96 -26.71 -2.60
N TRP A 93 20.37 -25.96 -3.53
CA TRP A 93 18.98 -26.18 -4.00
C TRP A 93 18.78 -27.55 -4.65
N GLY A 94 19.75 -27.98 -5.47
CA GLY A 94 19.68 -29.25 -6.20
C GLY A 94 19.64 -30.47 -5.26
N ALA A 95 20.45 -30.46 -4.21
CA ALA A 95 20.57 -31.55 -3.23
C ALA A 95 19.59 -31.43 -2.04
N ALA A 96 18.93 -30.28 -1.88
CA ALA A 96 18.04 -30.01 -0.76
C ALA A 96 16.80 -30.94 -0.73
N THR A 97 16.44 -31.38 0.47
CA THR A 97 15.13 -32.02 0.73
C THR A 97 13.98 -31.03 0.50
N GLU A 98 12.76 -31.51 0.34
CA GLU A 98 11.59 -30.64 0.18
C GLU A 98 11.41 -29.65 1.35
N LYS A 99 11.66 -30.09 2.58
CA LYS A 99 11.63 -29.20 3.75
C LYS A 99 12.70 -28.12 3.63
N THR A 100 13.93 -28.49 3.26
CA THR A 100 15.04 -27.56 3.06
C THR A 100 14.74 -26.56 1.94
N ARG A 101 14.21 -27.02 0.80
CA ARG A 101 13.81 -26.15 -0.33
C ARG A 101 12.78 -25.11 0.09
N ARG A 102 11.79 -25.46 0.91
CA ARG A 102 10.82 -24.48 1.44
C ARG A 102 11.49 -23.39 2.29
N HIS A 103 12.48 -23.74 3.10
CA HIS A 103 13.25 -22.76 3.88
C HIS A 103 14.12 -21.87 2.98
N LEU A 104 14.84 -22.46 2.02
CA LEU A 104 15.65 -21.73 1.04
C LEU A 104 14.80 -20.77 0.21
N LEU A 105 13.62 -21.23 -0.25
CA LEU A 105 12.70 -20.39 -1.02
C LEU A 105 12.21 -19.19 -0.20
N ARG A 106 11.86 -19.41 1.08
CA ARG A 106 11.45 -18.31 1.97
C ARG A 106 12.56 -17.26 2.14
N ALA A 107 13.81 -17.69 2.25
CA ALA A 107 14.95 -16.78 2.29
C ALA A 107 15.11 -16.02 0.97
N CYS A 108 15.02 -16.70 -0.18
CA CYS A 108 15.09 -16.07 -1.50
C CYS A 108 13.98 -15.03 -1.71
N ARG A 109 12.74 -15.33 -1.30
CA ARG A 109 11.60 -14.40 -1.35
C ARG A 109 11.82 -13.16 -0.50
N THR A 110 12.32 -13.36 0.73
CA THR A 110 12.63 -12.24 1.65
C THR A 110 13.65 -11.30 1.02
N GLU A 111 14.69 -11.85 0.41
CA GLU A 111 15.72 -11.06 -0.27
C GLU A 111 15.20 -10.38 -1.54
N ALA A 112 14.37 -11.08 -2.33
CA ALA A 112 13.71 -10.49 -3.49
C ALA A 112 12.82 -9.30 -3.10
N ILE A 113 12.03 -9.42 -2.02
CA ILE A 113 11.21 -8.31 -1.48
C ILE A 113 12.09 -7.13 -1.07
N ARG A 114 13.20 -7.37 -0.35
CA ARG A 114 14.12 -6.31 0.08
C ARG A 114 14.72 -5.54 -1.09
N SER A 115 14.85 -6.16 -2.26
CA SER A 115 15.34 -5.53 -3.47
C SER A 115 14.32 -4.63 -4.17
N LEU A 116 13.04 -4.69 -3.79
CA LEU A 116 12.00 -3.84 -4.38
C LEU A 116 12.12 -2.41 -3.87
N ASP A 117 11.93 -1.47 -4.77
CA ASP A 117 12.02 -0.05 -4.45
C ASP A 117 10.83 0.44 -3.59
N VAL A 118 9.64 -0.06 -3.93
CA VAL A 118 8.40 0.22 -3.22
C VAL A 118 7.98 -1.03 -2.47
N GLN A 119 7.85 -0.91 -1.15
CA GLN A 119 7.47 -2.00 -0.26
C GLN A 119 6.28 -1.54 0.59
N PRO A 120 5.03 -1.81 0.16
CA PRO A 120 3.87 -1.53 0.96
C PRO A 120 3.85 -2.39 2.23
N ASP A 121 3.12 -1.93 3.25
CA ASP A 121 2.96 -2.67 4.51
C ASP A 121 1.90 -3.77 4.37
N CYS A 122 2.25 -4.82 3.64
CA CYS A 122 1.47 -6.03 3.45
C CYS A 122 2.38 -7.24 3.33
N ASN A 123 1.82 -8.44 3.35
CA ASN A 123 2.60 -9.63 3.04
C ASN A 123 2.77 -9.81 1.52
N LEU A 124 3.89 -9.30 0.99
CA LEU A 124 4.18 -9.33 -0.45
C LEU A 124 4.36 -10.75 -1.02
N ASP A 125 4.78 -11.72 -0.22
CA ASP A 125 4.87 -13.10 -0.70
C ASP A 125 3.48 -13.67 -1.01
N VAL A 126 2.49 -13.39 -0.16
CA VAL A 126 1.08 -13.72 -0.38
C VAL A 126 0.54 -12.93 -1.57
N LEU A 127 0.74 -11.62 -1.59
CA LEU A 127 0.22 -10.77 -2.66
C LEU A 127 0.71 -11.21 -4.06
N PHE A 128 1.96 -11.65 -4.17
CA PHE A 128 2.54 -12.06 -5.45
C PHE A 128 2.37 -13.54 -5.78
N ASP A 129 2.45 -14.45 -4.80
CA ASP A 129 2.52 -15.90 -5.06
C ASP A 129 1.19 -16.65 -4.81
N THR A 130 0.13 -15.96 -4.39
CA THR A 130 -1.19 -16.57 -4.24
C THR A 130 -2.16 -16.07 -5.30
N GLU A 131 -3.12 -16.93 -5.64
CA GLU A 131 -4.18 -16.61 -6.61
C GLU A 131 -5.08 -15.49 -6.06
N PRO A 132 -5.63 -14.62 -6.93
CA PRO A 132 -6.47 -13.50 -6.51
C PRO A 132 -7.68 -13.89 -5.65
N GLU A 133 -8.22 -15.09 -5.86
CA GLU A 133 -9.37 -15.63 -5.12
C GLU A 133 -9.00 -16.23 -3.75
N ASP A 134 -7.70 -16.40 -3.45
CA ASP A 134 -7.25 -16.89 -2.14
C ASP A 134 -7.59 -15.86 -1.06
N LYS A 135 -8.23 -16.31 0.02
CA LYS A 135 -8.60 -15.46 1.16
C LYS A 135 -7.42 -14.65 1.70
N ARG A 136 -6.20 -15.21 1.68
CA ARG A 136 -4.99 -14.51 2.13
C ARG A 136 -4.66 -13.37 1.18
N HIS A 137 -4.74 -13.58 -0.13
CA HIS A 137 -4.57 -12.52 -1.13
C HIS A 137 -5.57 -11.39 -0.89
N ILE A 138 -6.85 -11.74 -0.80
CA ILE A 138 -7.94 -10.78 -0.56
C ILE A 138 -7.68 -9.97 0.71
N ASN A 139 -7.23 -10.60 1.79
CA ASN A 139 -6.89 -9.90 3.02
C ASN A 139 -5.76 -8.87 2.84
N GLU A 140 -4.72 -9.21 2.08
CA GLU A 140 -3.64 -8.25 1.78
C GLU A 140 -4.14 -7.08 0.94
N VAL A 141 -5.01 -7.34 -0.06
CA VAL A 141 -5.65 -6.28 -0.85
C VAL A 141 -6.48 -5.35 0.05
N ILE A 142 -7.28 -5.89 0.97
CA ILE A 142 -8.06 -5.09 1.92
C ILE A 142 -7.16 -4.24 2.80
N ASN A 143 -6.10 -4.84 3.35
CA ASN A 143 -5.13 -4.14 4.18
C ASN A 143 -4.53 -2.96 3.39
N LEU A 144 -4.11 -3.17 2.14
CA LEU A 144 -3.56 -2.12 1.29
C LEU A 144 -4.55 -0.98 1.05
N ILE A 145 -5.80 -1.28 0.69
CA ILE A 145 -6.85 -0.26 0.49
C ILE A 145 -7.08 0.51 1.78
N ALA A 146 -7.29 -0.19 2.89
CA ALA A 146 -7.59 0.41 4.19
C ALA A 146 -6.44 1.28 4.69
N PHE A 147 -5.21 0.77 4.70
CA PHE A 147 -4.03 1.53 5.12
C PHE A 147 -3.85 2.80 4.26
N THR A 148 -3.96 2.67 2.94
CA THR A 148 -3.77 3.81 2.03
C THR A 148 -4.84 4.87 2.27
N TYR A 149 -6.11 4.45 2.37
CA TYR A 149 -7.22 5.36 2.64
C TYR A 149 -7.04 6.07 3.99
N MET A 150 -6.74 5.33 5.07
CA MET A 150 -6.53 5.89 6.40
C MET A 150 -5.36 6.88 6.44
N LYS A 151 -4.22 6.51 5.85
CA LYS A 151 -3.04 7.39 5.81
C LYS A 151 -3.27 8.66 5.02
N THR A 152 -4.10 8.59 3.99
CA THR A 152 -4.52 9.78 3.25
C THR A 152 -5.29 10.74 4.15
N VAL A 153 -6.28 10.22 4.89
CA VAL A 153 -7.11 11.01 5.81
C VAL A 153 -6.26 11.61 6.94
N ASP A 154 -5.40 10.81 7.56
CA ASP A 154 -4.49 11.26 8.62
C ASP A 154 -3.58 12.39 8.12
N ASN A 155 -3.03 12.24 6.92
CA ASN A 155 -2.16 13.25 6.32
C ASN A 155 -2.89 14.58 6.08
N ASP A 156 -4.13 14.53 5.56
CA ASP A 156 -4.92 15.73 5.33
C ASP A 156 -5.24 16.46 6.66
N ILE A 157 -5.49 15.71 7.73
CA ILE A 157 -5.72 16.26 9.08
C ILE A 157 -4.43 16.90 9.63
N ASN A 158 -3.30 16.21 9.50
CA ASN A 158 -1.99 16.70 9.95
C ASN A 158 -1.58 17.96 9.21
N LEU A 159 -1.72 17.98 7.88
CA LEU A 159 -1.36 19.13 7.06
C LEU A 159 -2.18 20.38 7.43
N LYS A 160 -3.50 20.23 7.63
CA LYS A 160 -4.37 21.31 8.13
C LYS A 160 -3.93 21.80 9.51
N SER A 161 -3.39 20.92 10.34
CA SER A 161 -2.87 21.27 11.67
C SER A 161 -1.54 22.03 11.55
N TYR A 162 -0.64 21.59 10.68
CA TYR A 162 0.63 22.27 10.40
C TYR A 162 0.42 23.67 9.83
N GLN A 163 -0.57 23.86 8.97
CA GLN A 163 -0.94 25.18 8.45
C GLN A 163 -1.29 26.18 9.57
N LYS A 164 -1.87 25.73 10.70
CA LYS A 164 -2.20 26.60 11.84
C LYS A 164 -0.98 27.06 12.63
N VAL A 165 0.11 26.30 12.58
CA VAL A 165 1.38 26.57 13.28
C VAL A 165 2.52 26.84 12.30
N ALA A 166 2.20 27.27 11.09
CA ALA A 166 3.16 27.45 10.00
C ALA A 166 4.35 28.37 10.36
N TYR A 167 4.13 29.33 11.25
CA TYR A 167 5.16 30.25 11.73
C TYR A 167 6.24 29.58 12.59
N LEU A 168 5.95 28.41 13.16
CA LEU A 168 6.90 27.61 13.96
C LEU A 168 7.67 26.60 13.11
N ILE A 169 7.25 26.36 11.86
CA ILE A 169 7.80 25.30 11.01
C ILE A 169 8.94 25.89 10.15
N ASP A 170 10.09 25.22 10.19
CA ASP A 170 11.21 25.49 9.28
C ASP A 170 10.94 24.80 7.94
N TYR A 171 10.80 23.48 7.99
CA TYR A 171 10.47 22.65 6.83
C TYR A 171 9.75 21.37 7.26
N LEU A 172 9.22 20.63 6.29
CA LEU A 172 8.66 19.30 6.46
C LEU A 172 9.61 18.27 5.86
N GLU A 173 9.67 17.08 6.43
CA GLU A 173 10.45 15.96 5.91
C GLU A 173 9.67 14.64 6.02
N ILE A 174 10.15 13.60 5.33
CA ILE A 174 9.50 12.30 5.39
C ILE A 174 9.98 11.58 6.64
N GLY A 175 9.07 11.47 7.60
CA GLY A 175 9.21 10.66 8.79
C GLY A 175 9.16 9.19 8.48
N THR A 176 10.09 8.45 9.06
CA THR A 176 10.17 7.00 8.90
C THR A 176 9.51 6.30 10.09
N SER A 177 8.62 5.34 9.84
CA SER A 177 8.03 4.55 10.93
C SER A 177 9.09 3.76 11.69
N ALA A 178 8.83 3.39 12.94
CA ALA A 178 9.75 2.59 13.78
C ALA A 178 10.17 1.24 13.15
N ASN A 179 9.36 0.72 12.22
CA ASN A 179 9.64 -0.52 11.48
C ASN A 179 10.49 -0.29 10.21
N GLY A 180 11.09 0.90 10.08
CA GLY A 180 11.86 1.32 8.92
C GLY A 180 10.99 1.90 7.80
N PRO A 181 11.52 2.86 7.01
CA PRO A 181 10.90 3.34 5.78
C PRO A 181 11.06 2.33 4.65
N CYS A 182 10.18 2.38 3.65
CA CYS A 182 10.46 1.68 2.39
C CYS A 182 11.66 2.35 1.67
N PRO A 183 12.41 1.62 0.82
CA PRO A 183 13.58 2.17 0.14
C PRO A 183 13.30 3.46 -0.64
N TYR A 184 12.14 3.54 -1.30
CA TYR A 184 11.67 4.76 -1.96
C TYR A 184 11.62 5.96 -1.00
N CYS A 185 10.93 5.82 0.14
CA CYS A 185 10.79 6.91 1.10
C CYS A 185 12.12 7.26 1.77
N THR A 186 13.02 6.29 1.99
CA THR A 186 14.38 6.56 2.50
C THR A 186 15.13 7.54 1.61
N ARG A 187 15.09 7.35 0.28
CA ARG A 187 15.75 8.26 -0.64
C ARG A 187 15.13 9.65 -0.62
N MET A 188 13.79 9.68 -0.54
CA MET A 188 13.04 10.93 -0.51
C MET A 188 13.13 11.69 0.83
N ALA A 189 13.49 11.01 1.93
CA ALA A 189 13.57 11.61 3.27
C ALA A 189 14.67 12.66 3.42
N SER A 190 15.65 12.68 2.52
CA SER A 190 16.68 13.72 2.47
C SER A 190 16.18 15.06 1.93
N ASN A 191 14.98 15.10 1.32
CA ASN A 191 14.39 16.32 0.80
C ASN A 191 13.68 17.12 1.91
N ARG A 192 13.80 18.43 1.81
CA ARG A 192 13.07 19.39 2.66
C ARG A 192 11.94 20.00 1.86
N TYR A 193 10.75 20.05 2.44
CA TYR A 193 9.56 20.56 1.78
C TYR A 193 9.02 21.78 2.51
N SER A 194 8.59 22.78 1.76
CA SER A 194 7.82 23.90 2.30
C SER A 194 6.36 23.49 2.50
N LEU A 195 5.60 24.26 3.29
CA LEU A 195 4.15 24.05 3.43
C LEU A 195 3.36 24.30 2.13
N GLN A 196 3.97 24.96 1.15
CA GLN A 196 3.39 25.23 -0.17
C GLN A 196 3.71 24.11 -1.16
N GLU A 197 4.79 23.36 -0.93
CA GLU A 197 5.31 22.32 -1.81
C GLU A 197 5.37 20.96 -1.09
N VAL A 198 4.32 20.67 -0.31
CA VAL A 198 4.18 19.41 0.42
C VAL A 198 4.09 18.25 -0.58
N PRO A 199 4.89 17.19 -0.38
CA PRO A 199 4.81 16.05 -1.27
C PRO A 199 3.48 15.33 -1.09
N LYS A 200 3.04 14.66 -2.15
CA LYS A 200 1.75 13.95 -2.17
C LYS A 200 1.84 12.67 -1.32
N PHE A 201 1.01 12.57 -0.27
CA PHE A 201 0.90 11.41 0.61
C PHE A 201 -0.44 10.67 0.49
N PRO A 202 -0.46 9.34 0.72
CA PRO A 202 0.71 8.46 0.82
C PRO A 202 1.51 8.42 -0.50
N PHE A 203 2.82 8.18 -0.43
CA PHE A 203 3.68 8.17 -1.62
C PHE A 203 3.36 7.06 -2.60
N HIS A 204 2.84 5.96 -2.07
CA HIS A 204 2.47 4.77 -2.79
C HIS A 204 1.43 4.00 -1.98
N ILE A 205 0.80 3.02 -2.62
CA ILE A 205 -0.12 2.09 -1.97
C ILE A 205 0.54 1.48 -0.71
N GLY A 206 -0.21 1.39 0.39
CA GLY A 206 0.23 0.76 1.65
C GLY A 206 1.43 1.42 2.32
N CYS A 207 1.78 2.66 1.97
CA CYS A 207 2.92 3.34 2.58
C CYS A 207 2.67 3.66 4.07
N ARG A 208 3.64 3.30 4.93
CA ARG A 208 3.62 3.65 6.36
C ARG A 208 4.31 4.97 6.71
N CYS A 209 5.04 5.56 5.77
CA CYS A 209 5.82 6.76 6.03
C CYS A 209 4.87 7.94 6.28
N VAL A 210 5.34 8.89 7.08
CA VAL A 210 4.57 10.06 7.50
C VAL A 210 5.28 11.33 7.07
N LEU A 211 4.58 12.44 7.11
CA LEU A 211 5.19 13.75 6.99
C LEU A 211 5.42 14.30 8.39
N ASP A 212 6.67 14.56 8.73
CA ASP A 212 7.05 15.20 9.99
C ASP A 212 7.35 16.67 9.74
N PHE A 213 7.05 17.51 10.73
CA PHE A 213 7.45 18.92 10.70
C PHE A 213 8.69 19.13 11.55
N ILE A 214 9.61 19.95 11.05
CA ILE A 214 10.81 20.36 11.76
C ILE A 214 10.60 21.79 12.25
N PRO A 215 10.70 22.05 13.56
CA PRO A 215 10.52 23.38 14.10
C PRO A 215 11.72 24.28 13.76
N ARG A 216 11.48 25.58 13.65
CA ARG A 216 12.54 26.58 13.58
C ARG A 216 13.34 26.54 14.88
N LYS A 217 14.67 26.63 14.75
CA LYS A 217 15.53 26.87 15.90
C LYS A 217 15.54 28.37 16.16
N ASP A 218 15.10 28.77 17.35
CA ASP A 218 15.22 30.14 17.84
C ASP A 218 16.70 30.57 17.98
#